data_AF-A0A8H3A2D8-F1
#
_entry.id   AF-A0A8H3A2D8-F1
#
_cell.length_a   1.000
_cell.length_b   1.000
_cell.length_c   1.000
_cell.angle_alpha   90.00
_cell.angle_beta   90.00
_cell.angle_gamma   90.00
#
_symmetry.space_group_name_H-M   'P 1'
#
loop_
_entity.id
_entity.type
_entity.pdbx_description
1 polymer ?
#
loop_
_entity_poly.entity_id
_entity_poly.type
_entity_poly.pdbx_seq_one_letter_code
_entity_poly.pdbx_strand_id
1 'polypeptide(L)'
;MWFPGLHAIGLLATASLAFAGTVKEKRATYTAYVFAYFTGEGYSNGETISFAVSNGNNPLNWTEVHGGTPYLTSSVGTGGVRDPSIIRSQDGSKFWLLGTVSALSAGILSCKEI
;
A
#
# COMPACT_ATOMS: atom_id res chain seq x y z
N MET A 1 44.84 -12.45 -53.41
CA MET A 1 44.93 -12.02 -52.00
C MET A 1 43.62 -11.27 -51.73
N TRP A 2 42.52 -11.88 -51.25
CA TRP A 2 42.28 -12.48 -49.91
C TRP A 2 42.63 -11.44 -48.82
N PHE A 3 41.69 -10.72 -48.20
CA PHE A 3 40.59 -11.13 -47.30
C PHE A 3 39.62 -9.94 -47.03
N PRO A 4 38.49 -10.11 -46.29
CA PRO A 4 37.19 -9.48 -46.49
C PRO A 4 36.88 -8.49 -45.36
N GLY A 5 35.68 -7.92 -45.27
CA GLY A 5 35.33 -7.16 -44.06
C GLY A 5 34.00 -6.43 -44.08
N LEU A 6 32.92 -7.06 -44.54
CA LEU A 6 31.58 -6.59 -44.20
C LEU A 6 31.33 -6.97 -42.74
N HIS A 7 31.59 -6.05 -41.82
CA HIS A 7 31.18 -6.21 -40.42
C HIS A 7 29.68 -6.00 -40.34
N ALA A 8 28.93 -7.08 -40.54
CA ALA A 8 27.54 -7.16 -40.13
C ALA A 8 27.52 -7.11 -38.59
N ILE A 9 27.35 -5.91 -38.02
CA ILE A 9 27.01 -5.77 -36.61
C ILE A 9 25.56 -6.24 -36.48
N GLY A 10 25.41 -7.47 -36.01
CA GLY A 10 24.11 -8.08 -35.75
C GLY A 10 23.32 -7.24 -34.74
N LEU A 11 22.10 -6.89 -35.12
CA LEU A 11 21.12 -6.29 -34.21
C LEU A 11 20.76 -7.35 -33.16
N LEU A 12 21.30 -7.22 -31.95
CA LEU A 12 20.86 -8.04 -30.82
C LEU A 12 19.46 -7.59 -30.43
N ALA A 13 18.44 -8.25 -30.95
CA ALA A 13 17.08 -8.08 -30.47
C ALA A 13 16.98 -8.73 -29.08
N THR A 14 17.06 -7.91 -28.03
CA THR A 14 16.72 -8.35 -26.68
C THR A 14 15.21 -8.64 -26.64
N ALA A 15 14.85 -9.92 -26.69
CA ALA A 15 13.47 -10.33 -26.46
C ALA A 15 13.13 -10.11 -24.99
N SER A 16 12.46 -8.99 -24.69
CA SER A 16 11.84 -8.76 -23.39
C SER A 16 10.73 -9.80 -23.21
N LEU A 17 10.96 -10.85 -22.42
CA LEU A 17 9.85 -11.69 -21.94
C LEU A 17 9.03 -10.84 -20.96
N ALA A 18 7.98 -10.20 -21.46
CA ALA A 18 6.93 -9.67 -20.61
C ALA A 18 6.19 -10.87 -19.99
N PHE A 19 6.45 -11.16 -18.72
CA PHE A 19 5.68 -12.15 -17.97
C PHE A 19 4.30 -11.57 -17.64
N ALA A 20 3.38 -11.63 -18.62
CA ALA A 20 1.97 -11.36 -18.39
C ALA A 20 1.33 -12.60 -17.76
N GLY A 21 1.66 -12.87 -16.50
CA GLY A 21 0.94 -13.87 -15.72
C GLY A 21 -0.53 -13.45 -15.57
N THR A 22 -1.47 -14.33 -15.93
CA THR A 22 -2.89 -14.06 -15.68
C THR A 22 -3.17 -14.26 -14.20
N VAL A 23 -3.34 -13.14 -13.48
CA VAL A 23 -3.69 -13.18 -12.07
C VAL A 23 -5.19 -13.39 -11.93
N LYS A 24 -5.60 -14.54 -11.38
CA LYS A 24 -7.01 -14.83 -11.09
C LYS A 24 -7.44 -14.09 -9.83
N GLU A 25 -8.22 -13.03 -9.98
CA GLU A 25 -8.75 -12.27 -8.84
C GLU A 25 -9.70 -13.14 -7.99
N LYS A 26 -9.50 -13.14 -6.67
CA LYS A 26 -10.47 -13.71 -5.74
C LYS A 26 -11.68 -12.76 -5.60
N ARG A 27 -12.79 -13.08 -6.30
CA ARG A 27 -14.08 -12.40 -6.10
C ARG A 27 -14.72 -12.85 -4.79
N ALA A 28 -14.88 -11.93 -3.86
CA ALA A 28 -15.62 -12.11 -2.62
C ALA A 28 -16.84 -11.20 -2.59
N THR A 29 -17.94 -11.67 -2.01
CA THR A 29 -19.07 -10.80 -1.66
C THR A 29 -18.72 -10.05 -0.37
N TYR A 30 -18.61 -8.73 -0.45
CA TYR A 30 -18.34 -7.89 0.72
C TYR A 30 -19.63 -7.46 1.41
N THR A 31 -19.62 -7.41 2.74
CA THR A 31 -20.80 -7.11 3.57
C THR A 31 -20.65 -5.85 4.43
N ALA A 32 -19.45 -5.26 4.45
CA ALA A 32 -19.11 -4.10 5.27
C ALA A 32 -17.97 -3.29 4.63
N TYR A 33 -17.72 -2.12 5.17
CA TYR A 33 -16.67 -1.18 4.82
C TYR A 33 -15.60 -1.16 5.91
N VAL A 34 -14.35 -0.88 5.53
CA VAL A 34 -13.25 -0.57 6.45
C VAL A 34 -12.95 0.91 6.35
N PHE A 35 -12.73 1.54 7.50
CA PHE A 35 -12.22 2.90 7.60
C PHE A 35 -10.88 2.89 8.32
N ALA A 36 -9.83 3.31 7.61
CA ALA A 36 -8.53 3.59 8.19
C ALA A 36 -8.46 5.08 8.53
N TYR A 37 -8.10 5.42 9.77
CA TYR A 37 -8.15 6.80 10.25
C TYR A 37 -7.02 7.10 11.23
N PHE A 38 -6.73 8.40 11.37
CA PHE A 38 -5.94 8.97 12.47
C PHE A 38 -6.80 10.08 13.11
N THR A 39 -6.60 10.36 14.40
CA THR A 39 -7.47 11.31 15.13
C THR A 39 -6.95 12.75 15.11
N GLY A 40 -5.75 12.98 14.56
CA GLY A 40 -5.18 14.31 14.35
C GLY A 40 -4.32 14.80 15.51
N GLU A 41 -3.85 16.04 15.39
CA GLU A 41 -2.98 16.67 16.37
C GLU A 41 -3.71 16.96 17.70
N GLY A 42 -2.98 16.97 18.82
CA GLY A 42 -3.54 17.27 20.16
C GLY A 42 -3.87 16.07 21.05
N TYR A 43 -3.65 14.85 20.55
CA TYR A 43 -3.72 13.61 21.34
C TYR A 43 -2.36 12.92 21.38
N SER A 44 -2.03 12.27 22.50
CA SER A 44 -0.73 11.60 22.69
C SER A 44 -0.44 10.49 21.67
N ASN A 45 -1.48 9.95 21.02
CA ASN A 45 -1.43 8.93 19.98
C ASN A 45 -2.16 9.37 18.70
N GLY A 46 -2.42 10.66 18.52
CA GLY A 46 -3.33 11.14 17.47
C GLY A 46 -2.81 11.04 16.03
N GLU A 47 -1.47 10.97 15.89
CA GLU A 47 -0.79 10.67 14.63
C GLU A 47 -0.45 9.16 14.54
N THR A 48 -1.46 8.31 14.74
CA THR A 48 -1.32 6.87 14.50
C THR A 48 -2.52 6.37 13.70
N ILE A 49 -2.35 5.30 12.91
CA ILE A 49 -3.43 4.77 12.10
C ILE A 49 -4.09 3.59 12.82
N SER A 50 -5.39 3.72 13.04
CA SER A 50 -6.30 2.68 13.54
C SER A 50 -7.35 2.32 12.49
N PHE A 51 -8.15 1.28 12.77
CA PHE A 51 -9.22 0.84 11.88
C PHE A 51 -10.58 0.82 12.59
N ALA A 52 -11.63 1.07 11.82
CA ALA A 52 -13.01 0.77 12.18
C ALA A 52 -13.68 -0.01 11.04
N VAL A 53 -14.66 -0.84 11.39
CA VAL A 53 -15.49 -1.58 10.43
C VAL A 53 -16.91 -1.10 10.53
N SER A 54 -17.59 -0.94 9.40
CA SER A 54 -18.99 -0.55 9.40
C SER A 54 -19.88 -1.69 9.90
N ASN A 55 -20.95 -1.34 10.60
CA ASN A 55 -21.95 -2.30 11.06
C ASN A 55 -22.84 -2.75 9.90
N GLY A 56 -22.38 -3.78 9.19
CA GLY A 56 -22.95 -4.24 7.94
C GLY A 56 -22.73 -3.24 6.81
N ASN A 57 -23.65 -3.21 5.84
CA ASN A 57 -23.60 -2.31 4.69
C ASN A 57 -24.12 -0.90 5.04
N ASN A 58 -23.57 -0.28 6.09
CA ASN A 58 -23.99 1.03 6.60
C ASN A 58 -22.78 1.96 6.81
N PRO A 59 -22.51 2.91 5.91
CA PRO A 59 -21.33 3.79 5.99
C PRO A 59 -21.43 4.87 7.09
N LEU A 60 -22.51 4.90 7.87
CA LEU A 60 -22.72 5.88 8.95
C LEU A 60 -22.62 5.28 10.35
N ASN A 61 -22.44 3.96 10.46
CA ASN A 61 -22.35 3.26 11.74
C ASN A 61 -21.11 2.38 11.77
N TRP A 62 -20.22 2.64 12.73
CA TRP A 62 -18.87 2.09 12.79
C TRP A 62 -18.56 1.49 14.15
N THR A 63 -17.70 0.48 14.16
CA THR A 63 -17.14 -0.11 15.38
C THR A 63 -15.63 -0.20 15.24
N GLU A 64 -14.92 0.33 16.23
CA GLU A 64 -13.46 0.33 16.22
C GLU A 64 -12.91 -1.10 16.32
N VAL A 65 -11.94 -1.39 15.47
CA VAL A 65 -11.22 -2.66 15.54
C VAL A 65 -10.27 -2.58 16.73
N HIS A 66 -10.25 -3.64 17.56
CA HIS A 66 -9.41 -3.71 18.76
C HIS A 66 -9.54 -2.49 19.69
N GLY A 67 -10.75 -1.91 19.79
CA GLY A 67 -11.02 -0.76 20.65
C GLY A 67 -10.21 0.48 20.32
N GLY A 68 -9.89 0.68 19.03
CA GLY A 68 -9.16 1.86 18.55
C GLY A 68 -7.65 1.77 18.70
N THR A 69 -7.12 0.62 19.14
CA THR A 69 -5.67 0.41 19.28
C THR A 69 -4.97 0.59 17.92
N PRO A 70 -3.87 1.37 17.85
CA PRO A 70 -3.17 1.63 16.59
C PRO A 70 -2.56 0.38 15.93
N TYR A 71 -2.65 0.32 14.61
CA TYR A 71 -2.09 -0.75 13.77
C TYR A 71 -0.81 -0.35 13.05
N LEU A 72 -0.65 0.95 12.75
CA LEU A 72 0.56 1.49 12.16
C LEU A 72 1.03 2.70 12.99
N THR A 73 2.26 2.60 13.46
CA THR A 73 3.00 3.63 14.18
C THR A 73 4.36 3.82 13.50
N SER A 74 4.95 5.01 13.60
CA SER A 74 6.31 5.25 13.09
C SER A 74 7.32 5.28 14.24
N SER A 75 8.50 4.70 14.04
CA SER A 75 9.67 4.92 14.90
C SER A 75 10.65 5.95 14.29
N VAL A 76 10.28 6.55 13.16
CA VAL A 76 11.07 7.51 12.39
C VAL A 76 10.43 8.90 12.47
N GLY A 77 11.24 9.95 12.51
CA GLY A 77 10.74 11.34 12.57
C GLY A 77 10.19 11.70 13.95
N THR A 78 9.02 12.34 14.00
CA THR A 78 8.32 12.64 15.27
C THR A 78 7.53 11.45 15.82
N GLY A 79 7.57 10.30 15.12
CA GLY A 79 6.84 9.09 15.47
C GLY A 79 5.40 9.04 14.94
N GLY A 80 4.92 10.14 14.36
CA GLY A 80 3.59 10.24 13.77
C GLY A 80 3.47 9.62 12.37
N VAL A 81 2.32 9.00 12.09
CA VAL A 81 1.93 8.55 10.75
C VAL A 81 0.46 8.93 10.49
N ARG A 82 0.18 9.43 9.28
CA ARG A 82 -1.13 9.99 8.89
C ARG A 82 -1.47 9.65 7.44
N ASP A 83 -2.63 10.12 6.98
CA ASP A 83 -3.08 10.00 5.58
C ASP A 83 -3.13 8.56 5.05
N PRO A 84 -3.92 7.65 5.68
CA PRO A 84 -3.94 6.24 5.33
C PRO A 84 -4.46 6.00 3.90
N SER A 85 -3.77 5.14 3.16
CA SER A 85 -4.22 4.62 1.85
C SER A 85 -4.09 3.10 1.81
N ILE A 86 -5.13 2.39 1.35
CA ILE A 86 -5.12 0.93 1.27
C ILE A 86 -5.01 0.49 -0.20
N ILE A 87 -4.02 -0.35 -0.50
CA ILE A 87 -3.82 -0.95 -1.81
C ILE A 87 -4.07 -2.45 -1.71
N ARG A 88 -4.87 -3.00 -2.63
CA ARG A 88 -5.12 -4.44 -2.74
C ARG A 88 -4.17 -5.05 -3.77
N SER A 89 -3.67 -6.26 -3.50
CA SER A 89 -2.90 -7.03 -4.48
C SER A 89 -3.76 -7.39 -5.70
N GLN A 90 -3.10 -7.60 -6.84
CA GLN A 90 -3.79 -7.96 -8.08
C GLN A 90 -4.58 -9.27 -7.96
N ASP A 91 -4.09 -10.22 -7.16
CA ASP A 91 -4.76 -11.50 -6.88
C ASP A 91 -5.82 -11.40 -5.76
N GLY A 92 -5.84 -10.27 -5.06
CA GLY A 92 -6.72 -10.01 -3.93
C GLY A 92 -6.37 -10.79 -2.65
N SER A 93 -5.16 -11.35 -2.55
CA SER A 93 -4.68 -12.11 -1.39
C SER A 93 -4.11 -11.25 -0.26
N LYS A 94 -3.64 -10.03 -0.56
CA LYS A 94 -2.96 -9.13 0.38
C LYS A 94 -3.49 -7.71 0.27
N PHE A 95 -3.30 -6.97 1.36
CA PHE A 95 -3.50 -5.52 1.41
C PHE A 95 -2.25 -4.85 1.97
N TRP A 96 -1.92 -3.67 1.43
CA TRP A 96 -0.89 -2.80 1.98
C TRP A 96 -1.53 -1.51 2.45
N LEU A 97 -1.26 -1.18 3.70
CA LEU A 97 -1.53 0.13 4.27
C LEU A 97 -0.31 1.02 4.05
N LEU A 98 -0.56 2.15 3.38
CA LEU A 98 0.39 3.23 3.23
C LEU A 98 0.00 4.38 4.15
N GLY A 99 0.99 5.11 4.67
CA GLY A 99 0.77 6.34 5.43
C GLY A 99 1.95 7.29 5.30
N THR A 100 1.70 8.58 5.45
CA THR A 100 2.71 9.64 5.44
C THR A 100 3.28 9.81 6.84
N VAL A 101 4.60 9.73 6.99
CA VAL A 101 5.29 9.97 8.26
C VAL A 101 5.43 11.47 8.50
N SER A 102 5.15 11.91 9.72
CA SER A 102 5.45 13.26 10.18
C SER A 102 6.96 13.35 10.46
N ALA A 103 7.70 13.95 9.52
CA ALA A 103 9.14 14.20 9.64
C ALA A 103 9.43 15.69 9.44
N LEU A 104 10.40 16.24 10.19
CA LEU A 104 10.84 17.64 10.11
C LEU A 104 11.44 18.02 8.74
N SER A 105 11.75 17.04 7.89
CA SER A 105 12.17 17.25 6.51
C SER A 105 11.59 16.16 5.60
N ALA A 106 10.65 16.57 4.73
CA ALA A 106 10.04 15.83 3.61
C ALA A 106 9.30 14.51 3.96
N GLY A 107 8.07 14.38 3.44
CA GLY A 107 7.15 13.28 3.71
C GLY A 107 7.66 11.91 3.27
N ILE A 108 8.17 11.15 4.23
CA ILE A 108 8.56 9.76 4.06
C ILE A 108 7.30 8.89 4.09
N LEU A 109 7.20 7.94 3.16
CA LEU A 109 6.09 6.99 3.12
C LEU A 109 6.40 5.77 4.02
N SER A 110 5.47 5.42 4.90
CA SER A 110 5.48 4.16 5.66
C SER A 110 4.52 3.17 5.00
N CYS A 111 4.90 1.89 4.96
CA CYS A 111 4.13 0.81 4.36
C CYS A 111 4.10 -0.41 5.28
N LYS A 112 2.92 -1.02 5.43
CA LYS A 112 2.72 -2.26 6.20
C LYS A 112 1.72 -3.16 5.50
N GLU A 113 2.03 -4.46 5.37
CA GLU A 113 1.04 -5.46 4.96
C GLU A 113 0.03 -5.69 6.10
N ILE A 114 -1.26 -5.72 5.76
CA ILE A 114 -2.39 -5.86 6.68
C ILE A 114 -3.32 -7.01 6.28
#